data_AF-A0A737BEE9-F1
#
_entry.id   AF-A0A737BEE9-F1
#
_cell.length_a   1.000
_cell.length_b   1.000
_cell.length_c   1.000
_cell.angle_alpha   90.00
_cell.angle_beta   90.00
_cell.angle_gamma   90.00
#
_symmetry.space_group_name_H-M   'P 1'
#
loop_
_entity.id
_entity.type
_entity.pdbx_description
1 polymer ?
#
loop_
_entity_poly.entity_id
_entity_poly.type
_entity_poly.pdbx_seq_one_letter_code
_entity_poly.pdbx_strand_id
1 'polypeptide(L)' 'GQNLLGYRHYADDVVERFVERAVKNGMDVFRVFDAMNDPRNMKAALQAVRSHGAHAQGTLSYTTSPAHT' A
#
# COMPACT_ATOMS: atom_id res chain seq x y z
N GLY A 1 2.14 -0.29 2.00
CA GLY A 1 2.87 -0.80 0.82
C GLY A 1 3.23 -2.26 1.01
N GLN A 2 4.33 -2.68 0.41
CA GLN A 2 4.86 -4.06 0.44
C GLN A 2 5.08 -4.66 1.86
N ASN A 3 5.19 -3.81 2.87
CA ASN A 3 5.34 -4.22 4.27
C ASN A 3 4.02 -4.60 4.95
N LEU A 4 2.86 -4.34 4.33
CA LEU A 4 1.54 -4.51 4.94
C LEU A 4 1.48 -3.81 6.32
N LEU A 5 1.20 -4.58 7.38
CA LEU A 5 1.26 -4.18 8.80
C LEU A 5 2.42 -4.86 9.53
N GLY A 6 3.36 -5.45 8.82
CA GLY A 6 4.52 -6.15 9.36
C GLY A 6 5.82 -5.35 9.26
N TYR A 7 6.92 -5.97 9.71
CA TYR A 7 8.24 -5.34 9.84
C TYR A 7 9.19 -5.60 8.65
N ARG A 8 8.72 -6.25 7.59
CA ARG A 8 9.54 -6.62 6.42
C ARG A 8 8.72 -6.61 5.13
N HIS A 9 9.41 -6.59 4.00
CA HIS A 9 8.77 -6.78 2.70
C HIS A 9 8.22 -8.21 2.58
N TYR A 10 6.97 -8.30 2.12
CA TYR A 10 6.31 -9.56 1.79
C TYR A 10 6.27 -9.75 0.27
N ALA A 11 6.14 -11.00 -0.15
CA ALA A 11 5.91 -11.34 -1.55
C ALA A 11 4.52 -10.87 -2.00
N ASP A 12 4.37 -10.64 -3.31
CA ASP A 12 3.17 -10.04 -3.89
C ASP A 12 1.89 -10.86 -3.64
N ASP A 13 2.00 -12.18 -3.61
CA ASP A 13 0.91 -13.12 -3.33
C ASP A 13 0.32 -12.92 -1.91
N VAL A 14 1.17 -12.62 -0.93
CA VAL A 14 0.76 -12.31 0.43
C VAL A 14 0.07 -10.94 0.48
N VAL A 15 0.57 -9.96 -0.28
CA VAL A 15 -0.03 -8.62 -0.36
C VAL A 15 -1.43 -8.69 -0.96
N GLU A 16 -1.61 -9.42 -2.06
CA GLU A 16 -2.90 -9.59 -2.71
C GLU A 16 -3.91 -10.28 -1.78
N ARG A 17 -3.51 -11.39 -1.16
CA ARG A 17 -4.38 -12.16 -0.26
C ARG A 17 -4.78 -11.38 1.00
N PHE A 18 -3.90 -10.50 1.49
CA PHE A 18 -4.23 -9.58 2.57
C PHE A 18 -5.31 -8.58 2.15
N VAL A 19 -5.14 -7.94 0.98
CA VAL A 19 -6.10 -6.96 0.47
C VAL A 19 -7.45 -7.62 0.18
N GLU A 20 -7.47 -8.79 -0.46
CA GLU A 20 -8.70 -9.56 -0.71
C GLU A 20 -9.50 -9.78 0.58
N ARG A 21 -8.82 -10.22 1.65
CA ARG A 21 -9.46 -10.50 2.95
C ARG A 21 -9.93 -9.22 3.63
N ALA A 22 -9.15 -8.14 3.56
CA ALA A 22 -9.55 -6.87 4.13
C ALA A 22 -10.81 -6.31 3.45
N VAL A 23 -10.89 -6.35 2.11
CA VAL A 23 -12.08 -5.93 1.35
C VAL A 23 -13.28 -6.79 1.72
N LYS A 24 -13.14 -8.13 1.74
CA LYS A 24 -14.21 -9.05 2.11
C LYS A 24 -14.77 -8.83 3.52
N ASN A 25 -13.94 -8.30 4.43
CA ASN A 25 -14.31 -7.99 5.80
C ASN A 25 -14.83 -6.55 5.98
N GLY A 26 -15.05 -5.79 4.89
CA GLY A 26 -15.67 -4.46 4.92
C GLY A 26 -14.70 -3.28 4.89
N MET A 27 -13.44 -3.48 4.47
CA MET A 27 -12.52 -2.37 4.23
C MET A 27 -12.78 -1.74 2.86
N ASP A 28 -13.23 -0.49 2.83
CA ASP A 28 -13.58 0.23 1.58
C ASP A 28 -12.44 1.12 1.07
N VAL A 29 -11.59 1.64 1.95
CA VAL A 29 -10.56 2.64 1.64
C VAL A 29 -9.20 2.17 2.16
N PHE A 30 -8.24 2.02 1.25
CA PHE A 30 -6.87 1.63 1.59
C PHE A 30 -5.93 2.81 1.36
N ARG A 31 -5.42 3.34 2.47
CA ARG A 31 -4.32 4.29 2.45
C ARG A 31 -2.99 3.54 2.39
N VAL A 32 -2.34 3.56 1.22
CA VAL A 32 -1.06 2.90 0.97
C VAL A 32 0.04 3.94 0.99
N PHE A 33 1.02 3.75 1.88
CA PHE A 33 2.24 4.56 1.95
C PHE A 33 3.49 3.67 1.94
N ASP A 34 4.63 4.29 1.66
CA ASP A 34 5.98 3.74 1.77
C ASP A 34 6.86 4.75 2.54
N ALA A 35 7.69 4.26 3.45
CA ALA A 35 8.48 5.12 4.34
C ALA A 35 9.56 5.95 3.60
N MET A 36 10.02 5.45 2.45
CA MET A 36 11.01 6.12 1.60
C MET A 36 10.35 6.87 0.44
N ASN A 37 9.02 6.95 0.42
CA ASN A 37 8.24 7.46 -0.72
C ASN A 37 8.58 6.77 -2.05
N ASP A 38 8.99 5.49 -2.03
CA ASP A 38 9.24 4.74 -3.26
C ASP A 38 7.92 4.24 -3.87
N PRO A 39 7.48 4.77 -5.03
CA PRO A 39 6.21 4.38 -5.63
C PRO A 39 6.17 2.90 -6.04
N ARG A 40 7.34 2.28 -6.28
CA ARG A 40 7.43 0.88 -6.69
C ARG A 40 6.93 -0.06 -5.58
N ASN A 41 7.22 0.27 -4.32
CA ASN A 41 6.76 -0.48 -3.14
C ASN A 41 5.27 -0.32 -2.85
N MET A 42 4.61 0.66 -3.47
CA MET A 42 3.18 0.89 -3.35
C MET A 42 2.38 0.28 -4.50
N LYS A 43 3.02 0.05 -5.66
CA LYS A 43 2.35 -0.38 -6.89
C LYS A 43 1.55 -1.68 -6.72
N ALA A 44 2.17 -2.73 -6.17
CA ALA A 44 1.51 -4.03 -5.99
C ALA A 44 0.27 -3.93 -5.08
N ALA A 45 0.41 -3.25 -3.94
CA ALA A 45 -0.70 -3.02 -3.01
C ALA A 45 -1.82 -2.17 -3.64
N LEU A 46 -1.49 -1.09 -4.35
CA LEU A 46 -2.48 -0.26 -5.02
C LEU A 46 -3.21 -1.02 -6.15
N GLN A 47 -2.50 -1.85 -6.90
CA GLN A 47 -3.10 -2.70 -7.95
C GLN A 47 -4.06 -3.73 -7.34
N ALA A 48 -3.66 -4.40 -6.26
CA ALA A 48 -4.53 -5.34 -5.54
C ALA A 48 -5.78 -4.66 -4.98
N VAL A 49 -5.67 -3.44 -4.43
CA VAL A 49 -6.84 -2.69 -3.92
C VAL A 49 -7.80 -2.37 -5.05
N ARG A 50 -7.29 -1.92 -6.21
CA ARG A 50 -8.12 -1.63 -7.38
C ARG A 50 -8.76 -2.88 -7.98
N SER A 51 -8.06 -4.02 -8.03
CA SER A 51 -8.60 -5.26 -8.57
C SER A 51 -9.75 -5.81 -7.71
N HIS A 52 -9.73 -5.57 -6.40
CA HIS A 52 -10.80 -5.94 -5.49
C HIS A 52 -11.90 -4.88 -5.33
N GLY A 53 -11.88 -3.79 -6.11
CA GLY A 53 -12.97 -2.81 -6.17
C GLY A 53 -13.02 -1.81 -5.02
N ALA A 54 -11.96 -1.72 -4.21
CA ALA A 54 -11.86 -0.76 -3.11
C ALA A 54 -11.13 0.54 -3.54
N HIS A 55 -11.24 1.59 -2.73
CA HIS A 55 -10.59 2.86 -2.99
C HIS A 55 -9.11 2.82 -2.64
N ALA A 56 -8.26 2.96 -3.65
CA ALA A 56 -6.81 3.01 -3.51
C ALA A 56 -6.31 4.45 -3.32
N GLN A 57 -5.91 4.81 -2.08
CA GLN A 57 -5.34 6.11 -1.75
C GLN A 57 -3.81 6.01 -1.60
N GLY A 58 -3.07 6.48 -2.59
CA GLY A 58 -1.61 6.68 -2.48
C GLY A 58 -1.28 7.82 -1.52
N THR A 59 -0.18 7.69 -0.79
CA THR A 59 0.20 8.64 0.27
C THR A 59 1.64 9.10 0.11
N LEU A 60 1.87 10.37 0.40
CA LEU A 60 3.21 10.94 0.56
C LEU A 60 3.54 11.04 2.05
N SER A 61 4.61 10.37 2.46
CA SER A 61 5.19 10.52 3.79
C SER A 61 6.04 11.78 3.80
N TYR A 62 5.45 12.87 4.30
CA TYR A 62 6.10 14.18 4.34
C TYR A 62 7.33 14.18 5.24
N THR A 63 8.40 14.82 4.77
CA THR A 63 9.62 15.08 5.54
C THR A 63 10.29 16.34 5.00
N THR A 64 11.17 16.98 5.78
CA THR A 64 11.93 18.15 5.37
C THR A 64 13.39 17.76 5.12
N SER A 65 13.89 18.03 3.91
CA SER A 65 15.31 17.88 3.59
C SER A 65 15.68 18.73 2.37
N PRO A 66 16.97 19.01 2.12
CA PRO A 66 17.41 19.71 0.90
C PRO A 66 16.96 19.04 -0.41
N ALA A 67 16.68 17.73 -0.39
CA ALA A 67 16.22 16.97 -1.55
C ALA A 67 14.68 16.90 -1.71
N HIS A 68 13.90 17.46 -0.79
CA HIS A 68 12.43 17.41 -0.81
C HIS A 68 11.87 18.81 -1.12
N THR A 69 11.29 19.00 -2.31
CA THR A 69 10.64 20.24 -2.81
C THR A 69 9.33 19.93 -3.51
#